data_AF-A0A257NBN2-F1
#
_entry.id   AF-A0A257NBN2-F1
#
_cell.length_a   1.000
_cell.length_b   1.000
_cell.length_c   1.000
_cell.angle_alpha   90.00
_cell.angle_beta   90.00
_cell.angle_gamma   90.00
#
_symmetry.space_group_name_H-M   'P 1'
#
loop_
_entity.id
_entity.type
_entity.pdbx_description
1 polymer ?
#
loop_
_entity_poly.entity_id
_entity_poly.type
_entity_poly.pdbx_seq_one_letter_code
_entity_poly.pdbx_strand_id
1 'polypeptide(L)'
;MKKFTHPDFQTQLGKLIAELEQASQIEVVVIIKQNSGNYEDVPLGLGAMLSMLTFSYLVLVNTRFDDYLIFFATLLAFGLGVLLGVLLPFMQRLLAGKKRKQRNCIIPVPK
;
A
#
# COMPACT_ATOMS: atom_id res chain seq x y z
N MET A 1 -8.81 6.68 9.31
CA MET A 1 -9.92 5.73 9.52
C MET A 1 -10.86 6.05 10.69
N LYS A 2 -10.43 6.75 11.75
CA LYS A 2 -11.31 7.09 12.91
C LYS A 2 -12.51 8.01 12.60
N LYS A 3 -12.61 8.60 11.40
CA LYS A 3 -13.66 9.57 11.05
C LYS A 3 -15.01 8.91 10.68
N PHE A 4 -15.00 7.71 10.09
CA PHE A 4 -16.22 7.05 9.59
C PHE A 4 -16.96 6.21 10.66
N THR A 5 -16.27 5.88 11.76
CA THR A 5 -16.84 5.20 12.92
C THR A 5 -17.28 6.18 14.02
N HIS A 6 -17.18 7.49 13.78
CA HIS A 6 -17.64 8.47 14.74
C HIS A 6 -19.18 8.45 14.79
N PRO A 7 -19.80 8.37 15.98
CA PRO A 7 -21.25 8.28 16.11
C PRO A 7 -21.98 9.45 15.43
N ASP A 8 -21.41 10.66 15.50
CA ASP A 8 -21.96 11.83 14.83
C ASP A 8 -22.00 11.69 13.30
N PHE A 9 -20.96 11.11 12.69
CA PHE A 9 -20.90 10.91 11.24
C PHE A 9 -21.95 9.89 10.78
N GLN A 10 -22.13 8.80 11.52
CA GLN A 10 -23.13 7.79 11.20
C GLN A 10 -24.56 8.33 11.35
N THR A 11 -24.78 9.16 12.36
CA THR A 11 -26.08 9.79 12.60
C THR A 11 -26.44 10.81 11.52
N GLN A 12 -25.47 11.63 11.09
CA GLN A 12 -25.65 12.56 9.97
C GLN A 12 -25.89 11.83 8.65
N LEU A 13 -25.11 10.79 8.36
CA LEU A 13 -25.26 9.99 7.16
C LEU A 13 -26.62 9.29 7.11
N GLY A 14 -27.07 8.70 8.23
CA GLY A 14 -28.37 8.04 8.33
C GLY A 14 -29.54 9.00 8.12
N LYS A 15 -29.47 10.22 8.69
CA LYS A 15 -30.49 11.25 8.46
C LYS A 15 -30.58 11.65 6.99
N LEU A 16 -29.44 11.84 6.35
CA LEU A 16 -29.37 12.27 4.94
C LEU A 16 -29.87 11.16 4.00
N ILE A 17 -29.59 9.89 4.31
CA ILE A 17 -30.18 8.74 3.60
C ILE A 17 -31.70 8.72 3.77
N ALA A 18 -32.20 8.84 5.00
CA ALA A 18 -33.64 8.83 5.27
C ALA A 18 -34.39 9.99 4.59
N GLU A 19 -33.81 11.18 4.55
CA GLU A 19 -34.38 12.33 3.82
C GLU A 19 -34.45 12.07 2.31
N LEU A 20 -33.42 11.46 1.72
CA LEU A 20 -33.41 11.10 0.30
C LEU A 20 -34.43 10.00 -0.02
N GLU A 21 -34.55 8.98 0.83
CA GLU A 21 -35.52 7.89 0.66
C GLU A 21 -36.97 8.34 0.88
N GLN A 22 -37.21 9.36 1.71
CA GLN A 22 -38.55 9.96 1.83
C GLN A 22 -38.91 10.83 0.63
N ALA A 23 -37.93 11.55 0.07
CA ALA A 23 -38.15 12.43 -1.07
C ALA A 23 -38.16 11.69 -2.42
N SER A 24 -37.64 10.46 -2.48
CA SER A 24 -37.51 9.67 -3.72
C SER A 24 -37.94 8.22 -3.49
N GLN A 25 -38.61 7.59 -4.46
CA GLN A 25 -38.99 6.16 -4.39
C GLN A 25 -37.78 5.22 -4.61
N ILE A 26 -36.61 5.57 -4.08
CA ILE A 26 -35.33 4.90 -4.33
C ILE A 26 -34.73 4.50 -2.99
N GLU A 27 -34.23 3.27 -2.88
CA GLU A 27 -33.50 2.77 -1.73
C GLU A 27 -32.01 3.09 -1.87
N VAL A 28 -31.40 3.70 -0.85
CA VAL A 28 -30.00 4.16 -0.90
C VAL A 28 -29.15 3.32 0.05
N VAL A 29 -28.37 2.39 -0.53
CA VAL A 29 -27.44 1.55 0.23
C VAL A 29 -26.02 2.11 0.15
N VAL A 30 -25.44 2.45 1.30
CA VAL A 30 -24.05 2.93 1.39
C VAL A 30 -23.11 1.82 1.88
N ILE A 31 -22.12 1.47 1.07
CA ILE A 31 -21.08 0.49 1.43
C ILE A 31 -19.77 1.22 1.71
N ILE A 32 -19.35 1.22 2.97
CA ILE A 32 -18.03 1.72 3.37
C ILE A 32 -17.05 0.54 3.34
N LYS A 33 -16.26 0.45 2.27
CA LYS A 33 -15.21 -0.57 2.15
C LYS A 33 -13.86 0.01 2.57
N GLN A 34 -13.13 -0.72 3.41
CA GLN A 34 -11.72 -0.41 3.63
C GLN A 34 -10.95 -0.71 2.34
N ASN A 35 -10.33 0.31 1.76
CA ASN A 35 -9.44 0.11 0.63
C ASN A 35 -8.12 -0.47 1.16
N SER A 36 -7.52 -1.41 0.42
CA SER A 36 -6.19 -1.93 0.74
C SER A 36 -5.23 -0.73 0.84
N GLY A 37 -4.77 -0.42 2.05
CA GLY A 37 -3.96 0.77 2.28
C GLY A 37 -2.69 0.79 1.43
N ASN A 38 -2.14 1.98 1.20
CA ASN A 38 -0.82 2.13 0.56
C ASN A 38 0.24 1.45 1.44
N TYR A 39 0.98 0.51 0.87
CA TYR A 39 2.06 -0.21 1.55
C TYR A 39 3.40 0.42 1.18
N GLU A 40 3.66 1.63 1.68
CA GLU A 40 4.86 2.44 1.36
C GLU A 40 6.18 1.76 1.76
N ASP A 41 6.14 0.89 2.77
CA ASP A 41 7.29 0.07 3.18
C ASP A 41 7.75 -0.90 2.07
N VAL A 42 6.84 -1.33 1.18
CA VAL A 42 7.14 -2.37 0.18
C VAL A 42 8.08 -1.86 -0.91
N PRO A 43 7.86 -0.69 -1.54
CA PRO A 43 8.84 -0.08 -2.44
C PRO A 43 10.23 0.04 -1.83
N LEU A 44 10.33 0.49 -0.58
CA LEU A 44 11.62 0.64 0.12
C LEU A 44 12.31 -0.72 0.33
N GLY A 45 11.54 -1.74 0.74
CA GLY A 45 12.05 -3.11 0.88
C GLY A 45 12.53 -3.70 -0.45
N LEU A 46 11.81 -3.45 -1.55
CA LEU A 46 12.22 -3.85 -2.89
C LEU A 46 13.52 -3.16 -3.32
N GLY A 47 13.61 -1.85 -3.11
CA GLY A 47 14.85 -1.10 -3.35
C GLY A 47 16.03 -1.68 -2.58
N ALA A 48 15.86 -1.91 -1.28
CA ALA A 48 16.90 -2.49 -0.42
C ALA A 48 17.34 -3.88 -0.92
N MET A 49 16.39 -4.76 -1.21
CA MET A 49 16.68 -6.09 -1.76
C MET A 49 17.46 -6.02 -3.07
N LEU A 50 17.03 -5.18 -4.02
CA LEU A 50 17.66 -5.06 -5.33
C LEU A 50 19.07 -4.49 -5.20
N SER A 51 19.25 -3.46 -4.35
CA SER A 51 20.57 -2.90 -4.06
C SER A 51 21.53 -3.93 -3.45
N MET A 52 21.05 -4.76 -2.53
CA MET A 52 21.88 -5.77 -1.87
C MET A 52 22.29 -6.88 -2.85
N LEU A 53 21.38 -7.30 -3.73
CA LEU A 53 21.68 -8.28 -4.78
C LEU A 53 22.69 -7.74 -5.79
N THR A 54 22.50 -6.50 -6.27
CA THR A 54 23.44 -5.85 -7.19
C THR A 54 24.81 -5.68 -6.56
N PHE A 55 24.88 -5.20 -5.32
CA PHE A 55 26.15 -5.06 -4.60
C PHE A 55 26.85 -6.42 -4.43
N SER A 56 26.12 -7.43 -3.96
CA SER A 56 26.67 -8.78 -3.78
C SER A 56 27.19 -9.35 -5.09
N TYR A 57 26.46 -9.16 -6.19
CA TYR A 57 26.89 -9.60 -7.52
C TYR A 57 28.18 -8.90 -7.96
N LEU A 58 28.24 -7.57 -7.86
CA LEU A 58 29.41 -6.79 -8.29
C LEU A 58 30.67 -7.11 -7.49
N VAL A 59 30.52 -7.47 -6.21
CA VAL A 59 31.65 -7.83 -5.33
C VAL A 59 32.09 -9.29 -5.52
N LEU A 60 31.15 -10.21 -5.75
CA LEU A 60 31.45 -11.65 -5.79
C LEU A 60 31.83 -12.15 -7.18
N VAL A 61 31.47 -11.44 -8.24
CA VAL A 61 31.81 -11.84 -9.60
C VAL A 61 33.30 -11.62 -9.87
N ASN A 62 33.92 -12.52 -10.63
CA ASN A 62 35.36 -12.47 -10.94
C ASN A 62 35.75 -11.39 -11.96
N THR A 63 34.93 -10.35 -12.09
CA THR A 63 35.16 -9.22 -13.00
C THR A 63 35.60 -8.03 -12.17
N ARG A 64 36.65 -7.34 -12.61
CA ARG A 64 37.09 -6.11 -11.95
C ARG A 64 36.18 -4.97 -12.38
N PHE A 65 35.46 -4.40 -11.43
CA PHE A 65 34.77 -3.13 -11.58
C PHE A 65 35.54 -2.05 -10.82
N ASP A 66 35.50 -0.83 -11.33
CA ASP A 66 36.01 0.31 -10.59
C ASP A 66 35.11 0.59 -9.37
N ASP A 67 35.73 1.00 -8.26
CA ASP A 67 35.04 1.19 -6.98
C ASP A 67 33.83 2.13 -7.11
N TYR A 68 33.95 3.20 -7.89
CA TYR A 68 32.85 4.15 -8.11
C TYR A 68 31.64 3.50 -8.78
N LEU A 69 31.87 2.52 -9.68
CA LEU A 69 30.82 1.85 -10.42
C LEU A 69 30.03 0.92 -9.50
N ILE A 70 30.71 0.28 -8.54
CA ILE A 70 30.07 -0.54 -7.52
C ILE A 70 29.09 0.30 -6.71
N PHE A 71 29.53 1.43 -6.14
CA PHE A 71 28.66 2.29 -5.34
C PHE A 71 27.51 2.90 -6.15
N PHE A 72 27.80 3.40 -7.35
CA PHE A 72 26.80 4.05 -8.18
C PHE A 72 25.74 3.05 -8.69
N ALA A 73 26.16 1.87 -9.14
CA ALA A 73 25.23 0.83 -9.60
C ALA A 73 24.34 0.32 -8.46
N THR A 74 24.87 0.18 -7.24
CA THR A 74 24.08 -0.19 -6.06
C THR A 74 23.03 0.87 -5.71
N LEU A 75 23.37 2.16 -5.77
CA LEU A 75 22.42 3.25 -5.54
C LEU A 75 21.35 3.32 -6.65
N LEU A 76 21.74 3.14 -7.91
CA LEU A 76 20.80 3.06 -9.02
C LEU A 76 19.85 1.86 -8.88
N ALA A 77 20.37 0.70 -8.49
CA ALA A 77 19.57 -0.50 -8.24
C ALA A 77 18.53 -0.27 -7.14
N PHE A 78 18.89 0.45 -6.06
CA PHE A 78 17.93 0.86 -5.04
C PHE A 78 16.81 1.72 -5.64
N GLY A 79 17.16 2.78 -6.38
CA GLY A 79 16.20 3.68 -7.00
C GLY A 79 15.26 2.96 -7.96
N LEU A 80 15.79 2.05 -8.79
CA LEU A 80 14.99 1.22 -9.70
C LEU A 80 14.07 0.27 -8.94
N GLY A 81 14.53 -0.36 -7.85
CA GLY A 81 13.68 -1.23 -7.03
C GLY A 81 12.53 -0.48 -6.36
N VAL A 82 12.78 0.73 -5.85
CA VAL A 82 11.74 1.61 -5.32
C VAL A 82 10.76 2.01 -6.42
N LEU A 83 11.26 2.44 -7.58
CA LEU A 83 10.43 2.86 -8.71
C LEU A 83 9.52 1.73 -9.18
N LEU A 84 10.05 0.51 -9.29
CA LEU A 84 9.28 -0.69 -9.62
C LEU A 84 8.18 -0.96 -8.59
N GLY A 85 8.49 -0.84 -7.29
CA GLY A 85 7.51 -1.01 -6.22
C GLY A 85 6.41 0.06 -6.21
N VAL A 86 6.69 1.27 -6.68
CA VAL A 86 5.70 2.36 -6.80
C VAL A 86 4.84 2.20 -8.05
N LEU A 87 5.46 1.91 -9.20
CA LEU A 87 4.76 1.79 -10.49
C LEU A 87 3.90 0.54 -10.59
N LEU A 88 4.28 -0.55 -9.90
CA LEU A 88 3.60 -1.84 -9.98
C LEU A 88 2.82 -2.13 -8.70
N PRO A 89 1.53 -1.73 -8.61
CA PRO A 89 0.69 -1.99 -7.43
C PRO A 89 0.51 -3.50 -7.17
N PHE A 90 0.73 -4.35 -8.17
CA PHE A 90 0.78 -5.80 -8.00
C PHE A 90 1.90 -6.23 -7.04
N MET A 91 3.08 -5.60 -7.08
CA MET A 91 4.18 -5.95 -6.19
C MET A 91 3.87 -5.57 -4.74
N GLN A 92 3.24 -4.42 -4.51
CA GLN A 92 2.73 -4.02 -3.21
C GLN A 92 1.73 -5.04 -2.68
N ARG A 93 0.83 -5.52 -3.54
CA ARG A 93 -0.11 -6.59 -3.17
C ARG A 93 0.62 -7.89 -2.90
N LEU A 94 1.55 -8.35 -3.72
CA LEU A 94 2.18 -9.66 -3.54
C LEU A 94 3.02 -9.73 -2.26
N LEU A 95 3.76 -8.66 -1.97
CA LEU A 95 4.69 -8.58 -0.84
C LEU A 95 4.04 -8.09 0.46
N ALA A 96 2.86 -7.46 0.40
CA ALA A 96 2.09 -7.16 1.61
C ALA A 96 1.62 -8.47 2.28
N GLY A 97 2.20 -8.76 3.46
CA GLY A 97 1.86 -9.95 4.24
C GLY A 97 0.36 -10.08 4.52
N LYS A 98 -0.16 -11.31 4.43
CA LYS A 98 -1.60 -11.63 4.60
C LYS A 98 -2.21 -11.01 5.87
N LYS A 99 -1.46 -11.01 6.99
CA LYS A 99 -1.88 -10.39 8.26
C LYS A 99 -2.08 -8.87 8.16
N ARG A 100 -1.21 -8.15 7.43
CA ARG A 100 -1.32 -6.68 7.23
C ARG A 100 -2.49 -6.33 6.30
N LYS A 101 -2.73 -7.16 5.28
CA LYS A 101 -3.92 -7.03 4.42
C LYS A 101 -5.22 -7.22 5.19
N GLN A 102 -5.27 -8.23 6.05
CA GLN A 102 -6.44 -8.49 6.90
C GLN A 102 -6.66 -7.36 7.91
N ARG A 103 -5.62 -6.88 8.60
CA ARG A 103 -5.75 -5.76 9.55
C ARG A 103 -6.36 -4.49 8.93
N ASN A 104 -6.02 -4.22 7.67
CA ASN A 104 -6.55 -3.07 6.93
C ASN A 104 -7.87 -3.39 6.18
N CYS A 105 -8.44 -4.58 6.36
CA CYS A 105 -9.73 -4.98 5.80
C CYS A 105 -10.74 -5.49 6.85
N ILE A 106 -10.36 -5.64 8.14
CA ILE A 106 -11.26 -6.10 9.20
C ILE A 106 -12.23 -4.96 9.54
N ILE A 107 -13.50 -5.22 9.28
CA ILE A 107 -14.66 -4.42 9.70
C ILE A 107 -14.78 -4.59 11.22
N PRO A 108 -14.59 -3.56 12.06
CA PRO A 108 -15.05 -3.64 13.44
C PRO A 108 -16.58 -3.70 13.40
N VAL A 109 -17.14 -4.89 13.66
CA VAL A 109 -18.58 -5.04 13.89
C VAL A 109 -18.88 -4.33 15.21
N PRO A 110 -19.73 -3.29 15.23
CA PRO A 110 -20.18 -2.71 16.49
C PRO A 110 -20.93 -3.79 17.26
N LYS A 111 -20.51 -4.02 18.52
CA LYS A 111 -21.29 -4.78 19.51
C LYS A 111 -22.40 -3.89 20.05
#